data_AF-A0A1V5GBL3-F1
#
_entry.id   AF-A0A1V5GBL3-F1
#
_cell.length_a   1.000
_cell.length_b   1.000
_cell.length_c   1.000
_cell.angle_alpha   90.00
_cell.angle_beta   90.00
_cell.angle_gamma   90.00
#
_symmetry.space_group_name_H-M   'P 1'
#
loop_
_entity.id
_entity.type
_entity.pdbx_description
1 polymer ?
#
loop_
_entity_poly.entity_id
_entity_poly.type
_entity_poly.pdbx_seq_one_letter_code
_entity_poly.pdbx_strand_id
1 'polypeptide(L)'
;MRAFLDRLRRISRHDSAKPGIAGKPAVAVCVAGGGGGGAPFCCESIQKTLSTTGFDVLDVVLARRQNMDLKEKTLALTGAWLARQASAASGRIGFAP
;
A
#
# COMPACT_ATOMS: atom_id res chain seq x y z
N MET A 1 -0.95 2.41 -13.57
CA MET A 1 -0.09 2.16 -12.39
C MET A 1 1.40 2.33 -12.66
N ARG A 2 1.97 1.75 -13.73
CA ARG A 2 3.42 1.81 -13.99
C ARG A 2 3.99 3.22 -14.11
N ALA A 3 3.35 4.12 -14.86
CA ALA A 3 3.79 5.51 -14.97
C ALA A 3 3.84 6.25 -13.62
N PHE A 4 2.85 6.02 -12.76
CA PHE A 4 2.81 6.58 -11.41
C PHE A 4 3.96 6.05 -10.55
N LEU A 5 4.11 4.72 -10.49
CA LEU A 5 5.17 4.06 -9.70
C LEU A 5 6.58 4.42 -10.19
N ASP A 6 6.79 4.52 -11.50
CA ASP A 6 8.08 4.96 -12.06
C ASP A 6 8.38 6.43 -11.70
N ARG A 7 7.37 7.30 -11.74
CA ARG A 7 7.54 8.70 -11.30
C ARG A 7 7.81 8.78 -9.81
N LEU A 8 7.03 8.07 -8.98
CA LEU A 8 7.19 7.99 -7.54
C LEU A 8 8.61 7.55 -7.17
N ARG A 9 9.09 6.44 -7.76
CA ARG A 9 10.45 5.95 -7.57
C ARG A 9 11.54 6.96 -7.96
N ARG A 10 11.29 7.82 -8.96
CA ARG A 10 12.26 8.85 -9.36
C ARG A 10 12.28 10.02 -8.38
N ILE A 11 11.12 10.49 -7.93
CA ILE A 11 11.04 11.65 -7.04
C ILE A 11 11.40 11.30 -5.59
N SER A 12 11.21 10.05 -5.14
CA SER A 12 11.51 9.61 -3.77
C SER A 12 12.99 9.29 -3.49
N ARG A 13 13.91 9.55 -4.43
CA ARG A 13 15.36 9.23 -4.27
C ARG A 13 16.11 10.17 -3.34
N HIS A 14 15.63 11.40 -3.21
CA HIS A 14 16.29 12.43 -2.42
C HIS A 14 15.71 12.46 -1.00
N ASP A 15 16.54 12.80 -0.02
CA ASP A 15 16.09 12.91 1.38
C ASP A 15 14.97 13.93 1.57
N SER A 16 14.94 14.97 0.74
CA SER A 16 13.87 15.97 0.71
C SER A 16 12.49 15.41 0.34
N ALA A 17 12.42 14.21 -0.26
CA ALA A 17 11.19 13.54 -0.63
C ALA A 17 10.72 12.50 0.41
N LYS A 18 11.51 12.23 1.45
CA LYS A 18 11.14 11.32 2.54
C LYS A 18 10.06 11.87 3.47
N PRO A 19 9.97 13.20 3.76
CA PRO A 19 8.87 13.75 4.54
C PRO A 19 7.51 13.38 3.94
N GLY A 20 6.64 12.75 4.73
CA GLY A 20 5.31 12.31 4.31
C GLY A 20 5.24 10.96 3.58
N ILE A 21 6.38 10.32 3.29
CA ILE A 21 6.46 8.99 2.68
C ILE A 21 7.12 7.97 3.62
N ALA A 22 8.26 8.31 4.21
CA ALA A 22 9.05 7.38 5.01
C ALA A 22 8.22 6.83 6.19
N GLY A 23 8.15 5.50 6.30
CA GLY A 23 7.40 4.80 7.33
C GLY A 23 5.88 4.93 7.21
N LYS A 24 5.36 5.56 6.15
CA LYS A 24 3.92 5.67 5.95
C LYS A 24 3.34 4.28 5.68
N PRO A 25 2.32 3.83 6.44
CA PRO A 25 1.72 2.53 6.23
C PRO A 25 1.04 2.47 4.87
N ALA A 26 1.25 1.37 4.15
CA ALA A 26 0.67 1.12 2.84
C ALA A 26 0.16 -0.32 2.73
N VAL A 27 -0.99 -0.48 2.08
CA VAL A 27 -1.53 -1.77 1.64
C VAL A 27 -1.68 -1.71 0.13
N ALA A 28 -1.15 -2.71 -0.57
CA ALA A 28 -1.32 -2.84 -2.01
C ALA A 28 -2.44 -3.84 -2.31
N VAL A 29 -3.38 -3.47 -3.18
CA VAL A 29 -4.47 -4.37 -3.62
C VAL A 29 -4.35 -4.59 -5.13
N CYS A 30 -4.07 -5.83 -5.51
CA CYS A 30 -3.89 -6.27 -6.89
C CYS A 30 -5.09 -7.11 -7.32
N VAL A 31 -6.02 -6.49 -8.03
CA VAL A 31 -7.25 -7.14 -8.51
C VAL A 31 -7.05 -7.70 -9.92
N ALA A 32 -7.43 -8.96 -10.13
CA ALA A 32 -7.44 -9.62 -11.43
C ALA A 32 -8.87 -9.91 -11.90
N GLY A 33 -9.26 -9.32 -13.04
CA GLY A 33 -10.56 -9.57 -13.67
C GLY A 33 -10.61 -10.83 -14.56
N GLY A 34 -9.46 -11.30 -15.06
CA GLY A 34 -9.32 -12.50 -15.89
C GLY A 34 -8.75 -13.71 -15.12
N GLY A 35 -8.01 -14.59 -15.79
CA GLY A 35 -7.41 -15.79 -15.17
C GLY A 35 -6.36 -15.50 -14.06
N GLY A 36 -5.91 -14.25 -13.93
CA GLY A 36 -5.05 -13.81 -12.84
C GLY A 36 -3.58 -14.27 -12.92
N GLY A 37 -3.14 -14.83 -14.05
CA GLY A 37 -1.75 -15.27 -14.24
C GLY A 37 -0.71 -14.15 -14.11
N GLY A 38 -1.06 -12.91 -14.46
CA GLY A 38 -0.18 -11.74 -14.31
C GLY A 38 -0.20 -11.08 -12.93
N ALA A 39 -1.10 -11.52 -12.04
CA ALA A 39 -1.36 -10.82 -10.80
C ALA A 39 -0.27 -11.02 -9.72
N PRO A 40 0.38 -12.20 -9.58
CA PRO A 40 1.55 -12.35 -8.71
C PRO A 40 2.71 -11.40 -9.09
N PHE A 41 3.00 -11.24 -10.38
CA PHE A 41 4.02 -10.28 -10.84
C PHE A 41 3.63 -8.83 -10.56
N CYS A 42 2.35 -8.50 -10.63
CA CYS A 42 1.84 -7.18 -10.22
C CYS A 42 2.11 -6.93 -8.73
N CYS A 43 1.79 -7.91 -7.87
CA CYS A 43 2.05 -7.87 -6.42
C CYS A 43 3.55 -7.66 -6.11
N GLU A 44 4.43 -8.43 -6.73
CA GLU A 44 5.88 -8.31 -6.52
C GLU A 44 6.39 -6.93 -6.96
N SER A 45 5.98 -6.48 -8.13
CA SER A 45 6.41 -5.20 -8.71
C SER A 45 6.00 -4.00 -7.85
N ILE A 46 4.75 -4.00 -7.35
CA ILE A 46 4.27 -2.92 -6.47
C ILE A 46 4.94 -2.99 -5.10
N GLN A 47 5.10 -4.17 -4.50
CA GLN A 47 5.76 -4.33 -3.20
C GLN A 47 7.20 -3.82 -3.26
N LYS A 48 7.94 -4.19 -4.30
CA LYS A 48 9.32 -3.72 -4.52
C LYS A 48 9.36 -2.21 -4.65
N THR A 49 8.44 -1.61 -5.40
CA THR A 49 8.42 -0.15 -5.57
C THR A 49 8.11 0.55 -4.25
N LEU A 50 7.04 0.17 -3.56
CA LEU A 50 6.63 0.81 -2.31
C LEU A 50 7.72 0.71 -1.24
N SER A 51 8.30 -0.49 -1.07
CA SER A 51 9.38 -0.73 -0.10
C SER A 51 10.61 0.11 -0.41
N THR A 52 11.03 0.18 -1.67
CA THR A 52 12.20 1.00 -2.08
C THR A 52 11.96 2.50 -1.99
N THR A 53 10.70 2.93 -2.06
CA THR A 53 10.32 4.35 -1.85
C THR A 53 10.14 4.72 -0.37
N GLY A 54 10.22 3.75 0.56
CA GLY A 54 10.22 3.99 2.00
C GLY A 54 8.87 3.85 2.70
N PHE A 55 7.84 3.32 2.05
CA PHE A 55 6.59 2.98 2.72
C PHE A 55 6.79 1.77 3.65
N ASP A 56 6.01 1.74 4.74
CA ASP A 56 5.83 0.55 5.57
C ASP A 56 4.73 -0.32 4.94
N VAL A 57 5.13 -1.33 4.16
CA VAL A 57 4.19 -2.18 3.42
C VAL A 57 3.63 -3.25 4.35
N LEU A 58 2.37 -3.08 4.74
CA LEU A 58 1.70 -3.93 5.73
C LEU A 58 1.13 -5.21 5.12
N ASP A 59 0.59 -5.12 3.89
CA ASP A 59 0.05 -6.26 3.16
C ASP A 59 0.01 -6.00 1.65
N VAL A 60 0.06 -7.08 0.87
CA VAL A 60 -0.06 -7.10 -0.58
C VAL A 60 -1.13 -8.12 -0.96
N VAL A 61 -2.34 -7.63 -1.17
CA VAL A 61 -3.52 -8.46 -1.37
C VAL A 61 -3.72 -8.79 -2.84
N LEU A 62 -3.61 -10.08 -3.16
CA LEU A 62 -4.05 -10.62 -4.45
C LEU A 62 -5.55 -10.95 -4.41
N ALA A 63 -6.36 -10.20 -5.15
CA ALA A 63 -7.79 -10.44 -5.31
C ALA A 63 -8.10 -10.96 -6.72
N ARG A 64 -8.83 -12.08 -6.80
CA ARG A 64 -9.32 -12.69 -8.04
C ARG A 64 -10.82 -12.96 -7.89
N ARG A 65 -11.51 -13.18 -9.01
CA ARG A 65 -12.94 -13.55 -9.01
C ARG A 65 -13.25 -14.71 -8.06
N GLN A 66 -12.37 -15.72 -7.97
CA GLN A 66 -12.61 -16.91 -7.15
C GLN A 66 -12.50 -16.66 -5.63
N ASN A 67 -11.82 -15.59 -5.21
CA ASN A 67 -11.55 -15.34 -3.79
C ASN A 67 -12.05 -13.96 -3.33
N MET A 68 -12.83 -13.26 -4.16
CA MET A 68 -13.25 -11.88 -3.94
C MET A 68 -13.97 -11.72 -2.61
N ASP A 69 -14.97 -12.56 -2.34
CA ASP A 69 -15.79 -12.49 -1.12
C ASP A 69 -14.95 -12.60 0.16
N LEU A 70 -13.92 -13.45 0.15
CA LEU A 70 -13.01 -13.59 1.28
C LEU A 70 -12.08 -12.38 1.40
N LYS A 71 -11.54 -11.89 0.27
CA LYS A 71 -10.64 -10.74 0.26
C LYS A 71 -11.34 -9.46 0.66
N GLU A 72 -12.59 -9.26 0.28
CA GLU A 72 -13.40 -8.12 0.68
C GLU A 72 -13.58 -8.07 2.21
N LYS A 73 -13.97 -9.20 2.82
CA LYS A 73 -14.08 -9.30 4.29
C LYS A 73 -12.74 -9.02 4.99
N THR A 74 -11.65 -9.56 4.44
CA THR A 74 -10.30 -9.33 4.97
C THR A 74 -9.94 -7.84 4.88
N LEU A 75 -10.18 -7.19 3.74
CA LEU A 75 -9.88 -5.78 3.53
C LEU A 75 -10.71 -4.86 4.44
N ALA A 76 -11.97 -5.21 4.71
CA ALA A 76 -12.80 -4.48 5.67
C ALA A 76 -12.19 -4.51 7.08
N LEU A 77 -11.75 -5.69 7.54
CA LEU A 77 -11.07 -5.84 8.84
C LEU A 77 -9.73 -5.10 8.89
N THR A 78 -8.93 -5.20 7.83
CA THR A 78 -7.65 -4.49 7.71
C THR A 78 -7.86 -2.97 7.73
N GLY A 79 -8.86 -2.46 7.01
CA GLY A 79 -9.21 -1.04 6.99
C GLY A 79 -9.67 -0.53 8.36
N ALA A 80 -10.54 -1.29 9.04
CA ALA A 80 -10.98 -0.95 10.40
C ALA A 80 -9.82 -0.95 11.42
N TRP A 81 -8.88 -1.88 11.29
CA TRP A 81 -7.66 -1.89 12.09
C TRP A 81 -6.76 -0.68 11.80
N LEU A 82 -6.52 -0.35 10.53
CA LEU A 82 -5.74 0.82 10.12
C LEU A 82 -6.33 2.13 10.64
N ALA A 83 -7.64 2.30 10.56
CA ALA A 83 -8.33 3.48 11.07
C ALA A 83 -8.13 3.64 12.59
N ARG A 84 -8.22 2.54 13.36
CA ARG A 84 -7.96 2.56 14.81
C ARG A 84 -6.52 2.94 15.13
N GLN A 85 -5.55 2.40 14.38
CA GLN A 85 -4.13 2.74 14.55
C GLN A 85 -3.87 4.21 14.22
N ALA A 86 -4.47 4.74 13.16
CA ALA A 86 -4.36 6.15 12.77
C ALA A 86 -4.95 7.08 13.85
N SER A 87 -6.13 6.76 14.39
CA SER A 87 -6.73 7.54 15.49
C SER A 87 -5.88 7.49 16.76
N ALA A 88 -5.31 6.34 17.10
CA ALA A 88 -4.40 6.19 18.25
C ALA A 88 -3.08 6.95 18.06
N ALA A 89 -2.60 7.07 16.81
CA ALA A 89 -1.43 7.85 16.46
C ALA A 89 -1.74 9.36 16.48
N SER A 90 -2.89 9.79 15.97
CA SER A 90 -3.34 11.20 15.97
C SER A 90 -3.39 11.81 17.36
N GLY A 91 -3.76 11.02 18.39
CA GLY A 91 -3.68 11.44 19.80
C GLY A 91 -2.25 11.67 20.34
N ARG A 92 -1.19 11.34 19.58
CA ARG A 92 0.22 11.53 19.95
C ARG A 92 0.96 12.56 19.10
N ILE A 93 0.37 13.02 18.00
CA ILE A 93 1.00 13.99 17.09
C ILE A 93 0.15 15.24 17.10
N GLY A 94 0.53 16.17 17.98
CA GLY A 94 0.21 17.58 17.76
C GLY A 94 0.74 17.96 16.38
N PHE A 95 -0.16 18.32 15.47
CA PHE A 95 0.18 18.99 14.23
C PHE A 95 0.77 20.35 14.63
N ALA A 96 2.10 20.45 14.67
CA ALA A 96 2.76 21.74 14.77
C ALA A 96 2.45 22.54 13.49
N PRO A 97 2.14 23.84 13.61
CA PRO A 97 1.65 24.68 12.52
C PRO A 97 2.66 24.80 11.36
#